data_AF-A0A3B3CEK4-F1
#
_entry.id   AF-A0A3B3CEK4-F1
#
_cell.length_a   1.000
_cell.length_b   1.000
_cell.length_c   1.000
_cell.angle_alpha   90.00
_cell.angle_beta   90.00
_cell.angle_gamma   90.00
#
_symmetry.space_group_name_H-M   'P 1'
#
loop_
_entity.id
_entity.type
_entity.pdbx_description
1 polymer ?
#
loop_
_entity_poly.entity_id
_entity_poly.type
_entity_poly.pdbx_seq_one_letter_code
_entity_poly.pdbx_strand_id
1 'polypeptide(L)'
;MLRVFFAVLSLVSVSFSAPLDCQKLIQHLDGFDHLQHASGRWALVAGSVKDSNGFLLQLQTTKSISLELGESSFTQFIKSGHECWTFFSNFTLEGRFMKAVVDDSNHTVTFWQTSCSDCRLLTVEVRSSASNSEGIYLRRRQLEEKEMEEFRAQVECLSMPPPAVMDPTKDLCPEKSRDPEMD
;
A
#
# COMPACT_ATOMS: atom_id res chain seq x y z
N MET A 1 -19.73 60.27 -24.59
CA MET A 1 -19.35 58.89 -24.93
C MET A 1 -18.46 58.35 -23.82
N LEU A 2 -19.00 57.49 -22.96
CA LEU A 2 -18.31 56.92 -21.80
C LEU A 2 -17.84 55.51 -22.17
N ARG A 3 -16.53 55.24 -22.13
CA ARG A 3 -15.98 53.88 -22.26
C ARG A 3 -15.31 53.51 -20.94
N VAL A 4 -16.07 52.85 -20.07
CA VAL A 4 -15.55 52.20 -18.87
C VAL A 4 -15.05 50.82 -19.29
N PHE A 5 -13.74 50.61 -19.28
CA PHE A 5 -13.15 49.29 -19.46
C PHE A 5 -13.31 48.51 -18.15
N PHE A 6 -14.15 47.48 -18.16
CA PHE A 6 -14.23 46.51 -17.07
C PHE A 6 -13.00 45.59 -17.15
N ALA A 7 -12.01 45.86 -16.32
CA ALA A 7 -10.94 44.90 -16.05
C ALA A 7 -11.52 43.79 -15.15
N VAL A 8 -11.82 42.63 -15.74
CA VAL A 8 -12.15 41.42 -14.99
C VAL A 8 -10.85 40.92 -14.35
N LEU A 9 -10.69 41.17 -13.05
CA LEU A 9 -9.64 40.52 -12.26
C LEU A 9 -10.04 39.05 -12.07
N SER A 10 -9.43 38.17 -12.86
CA SER A 10 -9.48 36.73 -12.68
C SER A 10 -8.75 36.37 -11.39
N LEU A 11 -9.48 36.25 -10.28
CA LEU A 11 -9.00 35.62 -9.05
C LEU A 11 -8.87 34.12 -9.32
N VAL A 12 -7.68 33.69 -9.74
CA VAL A 12 -7.32 32.27 -9.70
C VAL A 12 -7.00 31.96 -8.24
N SER A 13 -8.02 31.57 -7.48
CA SER A 13 -7.84 31.04 -6.14
C SER A 13 -7.19 29.66 -6.25
N VAL A 14 -5.86 29.63 -6.30
CA VAL A 14 -5.09 28.42 -6.04
C VAL A 14 -4.98 28.29 -4.53
N SER A 15 -5.97 27.63 -3.92
CA SER A 15 -5.91 27.22 -2.53
C SER A 15 -4.94 26.04 -2.41
N PHE A 16 -3.67 26.31 -2.15
CA PHE A 16 -2.76 25.30 -1.59
C PHE A 16 -3.14 25.10 -0.10
N SER A 17 -4.06 24.18 0.17
CA SER A 17 -3.99 23.40 1.42
C SER A 17 -3.01 22.27 1.10
N ALA A 18 -1.82 22.18 1.67
CA ALA A 18 -1.65 21.78 3.06
C ALA A 18 -0.28 22.23 3.61
N PRO A 19 -0.19 22.42 4.94
CA PRO A 19 0.68 21.51 5.70
C PRO A 19 0.09 21.00 7.03
N LEU A 20 -1.15 21.36 7.41
CA LEU A 20 -1.76 20.97 8.70
C LEU A 20 -2.56 19.64 8.65
N ASP A 21 -2.94 19.15 7.46
CA ASP A 21 -3.75 17.92 7.33
C ASP A 21 -2.91 16.64 7.25
N CYS A 22 -1.67 16.70 6.77
CA CYS A 22 -0.84 15.49 6.62
C CYS A 22 -0.47 14.84 7.95
N GLN A 23 -0.24 15.62 9.01
CA GLN A 23 0.03 15.07 10.34
C GLN A 23 -1.17 14.27 10.89
N LYS A 24 -2.40 14.63 10.50
CA LYS A 24 -3.60 13.90 10.89
C LYS A 24 -3.83 12.66 10.01
N LEU A 25 -3.49 12.73 8.73
CA LEU A 25 -3.67 11.63 7.76
C LEU A 25 -2.61 10.52 7.92
N ILE A 26 -1.39 10.87 8.33
CA ILE A 26 -0.27 9.95 8.50
C ILE A 26 -0.03 9.71 10.00
N GLN A 27 -0.97 9.01 10.63
CA GLN A 27 -0.81 8.56 12.00
C GLN A 27 -0.32 7.12 12.01
N HIS A 28 0.70 6.84 12.81
CA HIS A 28 1.17 5.46 12.97
C HIS A 28 0.11 4.61 13.67
N LEU A 29 0.04 3.37 13.24
CA LEU A 29 -0.72 2.33 13.93
C LEU A 29 0.25 1.62 14.90
N ASP A 30 -0.09 1.53 16.19
CA ASP A 30 0.73 0.77 17.13
C ASP A 30 0.66 -0.72 16.75
N GLY A 31 1.83 -1.27 16.40
CA GLY A 31 1.93 -2.53 15.66
C GLY A 31 1.46 -3.75 16.47
N PHE A 32 1.61 -3.74 17.79
CA PHE A 32 1.43 -4.94 18.62
C PHE A 32 -0.04 -5.35 18.78
N ASP A 33 -0.93 -4.42 19.13
CA ASP A 33 -2.34 -4.73 19.40
C ASP A 33 -3.16 -4.98 18.13
N HIS A 34 -2.76 -4.39 17.00
CA HIS A 34 -3.51 -4.51 15.75
C HIS A 34 -3.04 -5.65 14.84
N LEU A 35 -1.80 -6.12 14.96
CA LEU A 35 -1.34 -7.30 14.21
C LEU A 35 -2.07 -8.57 14.66
N GLN A 36 -2.46 -8.66 15.94
CA GLN A 36 -3.31 -9.76 16.45
C GLN A 36 -4.66 -9.84 15.73
N HIS A 37 -5.20 -8.70 15.28
CA HIS A 37 -6.41 -8.63 14.45
C HIS A 37 -6.13 -8.55 12.94
N ALA A 38 -4.86 -8.55 12.55
CA ALA A 38 -4.42 -8.49 11.16
C ALA A 38 -4.13 -9.88 10.56
N SER A 39 -4.23 -10.95 11.35
CA SER A 39 -4.02 -12.31 10.82
C SER A 39 -4.95 -12.65 9.66
N GLY A 40 -4.45 -13.50 8.77
CA GLY A 40 -5.13 -13.95 7.57
C GLY A 40 -4.67 -13.23 6.31
N ARG A 41 -5.44 -13.40 5.24
CA ARG A 41 -5.06 -13.01 3.89
C ARG A 41 -5.64 -11.66 3.47
N TRP A 42 -4.79 -10.84 2.86
CA TRP A 42 -5.05 -9.49 2.39
C TRP A 42 -4.63 -9.37 0.93
N ALA A 43 -5.39 -8.65 0.13
CA ALA A 43 -5.08 -8.33 -1.25
C ALA A 43 -4.52 -6.92 -1.37
N LEU A 44 -3.45 -6.72 -2.15
CA LEU A 44 -3.11 -5.36 -2.58
C LEU A 44 -4.17 -4.88 -3.57
N VAL A 45 -4.72 -3.69 -3.34
CA VAL A 45 -5.69 -3.07 -4.26
C VAL A 45 -5.15 -1.80 -4.90
N ALA A 46 -4.24 -1.11 -4.24
CA ALA A 46 -3.49 -0.02 -4.84
C ALA A 46 -2.10 0.11 -4.20
N GLY A 47 -1.13 0.62 -4.93
CA GLY A 47 0.22 0.80 -4.42
C GLY A 47 0.97 1.90 -5.17
N SER A 48 1.91 2.54 -4.49
CA SER A 48 2.78 3.57 -5.05
C SER A 48 4.23 3.22 -4.77
N VAL A 49 5.09 3.33 -5.77
CA VAL A 49 6.50 2.98 -5.62
C VAL A 49 7.35 4.14 -6.12
N LYS A 50 8.33 4.59 -5.33
CA LYS A 50 9.34 5.54 -5.79
C LYS A 50 10.20 4.82 -6.81
N ASP A 51 10.04 5.22 -8.07
CA ASP A 51 10.63 4.50 -9.21
C ASP A 51 12.11 4.82 -9.37
N SER A 52 12.95 4.09 -8.64
CA SER A 52 14.41 4.09 -8.86
C SER A 52 14.85 3.01 -9.87
N ASN A 53 14.09 1.91 -10.01
CA ASN A 53 14.51 0.68 -10.68
C ASN A 53 13.42 -0.03 -11.52
N GLY A 54 12.36 0.65 -11.96
CA GLY A 54 11.29 0.06 -12.79
C GLY A 54 10.22 -0.72 -12.02
N PHE A 55 10.24 -0.66 -10.68
CA PHE A 55 9.27 -1.35 -9.83
C PHE A 55 7.82 -0.88 -10.05
N LEU A 56 7.63 0.37 -10.47
CA LEU A 56 6.30 0.87 -10.81
C LEU A 56 5.73 0.13 -12.04
N LEU A 57 6.55 -0.10 -13.07
CA LEU A 57 6.14 -0.87 -14.25
C LEU A 57 5.87 -2.34 -13.88
N GLN A 58 6.67 -2.91 -12.97
CA GLN A 58 6.44 -4.25 -12.46
C GLN A 58 5.11 -4.34 -11.70
N LEU A 59 4.77 -3.33 -10.90
CA LEU A 59 3.48 -3.27 -10.19
C LEU A 59 2.31 -3.18 -11.18
N GLN A 60 2.44 -2.38 -12.24
CA GLN A 60 1.42 -2.21 -13.28
C GLN A 60 1.20 -3.46 -14.14
N THR A 61 2.23 -4.29 -14.32
CA THR A 61 2.18 -5.52 -15.13
C THR A 61 1.79 -6.75 -14.30
N THR A 62 1.89 -6.66 -12.97
CA THR A 62 1.45 -7.69 -12.04
C THR A 62 -0.09 -7.78 -12.05
N LYS A 63 -0.63 -9.00 -12.13
CA LYS A 63 -2.08 -9.21 -12.12
C LYS A 63 -2.70 -9.06 -10.74
N SER A 64 -2.01 -9.56 -9.71
CA SER A 64 -2.48 -9.45 -8.33
C SER A 64 -1.36 -9.71 -7.33
N ILE A 65 -1.44 -9.08 -6.16
CA ILE A 65 -0.60 -9.38 -5.01
C ILE A 65 -1.50 -9.69 -3.81
N SER A 66 -1.15 -10.71 -3.03
CA SER A 66 -1.77 -10.96 -1.72
C SER A 66 -0.73 -11.25 -0.65
N LEU A 67 -1.01 -10.84 0.58
CA LEU A 67 -0.20 -11.05 1.75
C LEU A 67 -1.01 -11.86 2.77
N GLU A 68 -0.49 -13.01 3.18
CA GLU A 68 -1.01 -13.76 4.32
C GLU A 68 -0.13 -13.51 5.52
N LEU A 69 -0.73 -12.98 6.59
CA LEU A 69 -0.04 -12.60 7.80
C LEU A 69 -0.35 -13.59 8.92
N GLY A 70 0.70 -14.18 9.50
CA GLY A 70 0.66 -15.01 10.69
C GLY A 70 1.08 -14.24 11.95
N GLU A 71 1.38 -14.98 13.02
CA GLU A 71 1.79 -14.39 14.31
C GLU A 71 3.20 -13.76 14.26
N SER A 72 4.13 -14.41 13.57
CA SER A 72 5.55 -14.01 13.47
C SER A 72 6.15 -14.24 12.08
N SER A 73 5.30 -14.50 11.10
CA SER A 73 5.70 -14.74 9.71
C SER A 73 4.65 -14.24 8.74
N PHE A 74 5.05 -14.04 7.48
CA PHE A 74 4.14 -13.74 6.40
C PHE A 74 4.49 -14.53 5.15
N THR A 75 3.48 -14.72 4.30
CA THR A 75 3.63 -15.24 2.95
C THR A 75 3.06 -14.24 1.95
N GLN A 76 3.88 -13.76 1.01
CA GLN A 76 3.42 -12.93 -0.09
C GLN A 76 3.26 -13.79 -1.34
N PHE A 77 2.17 -13.57 -2.06
CA PHE A 77 1.87 -14.22 -3.33
C PHE A 77 1.75 -13.15 -4.42
N ILE A 78 2.50 -13.32 -5.51
CA ILE A 78 2.51 -12.41 -6.65
C ILE A 78 2.11 -13.19 -7.90
N LYS A 79 1.02 -12.76 -8.54
CA LYS A 79 0.56 -13.35 -9.80
C LYS A 79 1.01 -12.49 -10.97
N SER A 80 1.84 -13.05 -11.84
CA SER A 80 2.25 -12.41 -13.09
C SER A 80 1.98 -13.37 -14.25
N GLY A 81 1.19 -12.94 -15.24
CA GLY A 81 0.77 -13.83 -16.32
C GLY A 81 -0.03 -15.05 -15.81
N HIS A 82 0.50 -16.25 -16.01
CA HIS A 82 -0.06 -17.51 -15.51
C HIS A 82 0.68 -18.05 -14.28
N GLU A 83 1.78 -17.40 -13.89
CA GLU A 83 2.66 -17.85 -12.83
C GLU A 83 2.31 -17.21 -11.49
N CYS A 84 2.60 -17.95 -10.42
CA CYS A 84 2.45 -17.53 -9.05
C CYS A 84 3.78 -17.66 -8.32
N TRP A 85 4.33 -16.51 -7.93
CA TRP A 85 5.54 -16.41 -7.13
C TRP A 85 5.15 -16.30 -5.66
N THR A 86 5.84 -17.04 -4.80
CA THR A 86 5.57 -17.08 -3.36
C THR A 86 6.83 -16.74 -2.59
N PHE A 87 6.74 -15.77 -1.69
CA PHE A 87 7.82 -15.36 -0.81
C PHE A 87 7.39 -15.56 0.62
N PHE A 88 8.24 -16.19 1.42
CA PHE A 88 7.99 -16.42 2.83
C PHE A 88 9.11 -15.79 3.65
N SER A 89 8.76 -15.14 4.74
CA SER A 89 9.74 -14.66 5.70
C SER A 89 9.16 -14.59 7.10
N ASN A 90 10.03 -14.80 8.08
CA ASN A 90 9.75 -14.47 9.47
C ASN A 90 9.97 -12.97 9.68
N PHE A 91 9.22 -12.40 10.61
CA PHE A 91 9.40 -11.02 11.01
C PHE A 91 9.57 -10.89 12.52
N THR A 92 10.22 -9.80 12.92
CA THR A 92 10.26 -9.35 14.31
C THR A 92 9.53 -8.02 14.43
N LEU A 93 8.93 -7.79 15.60
CA LEU A 93 8.31 -6.50 15.93
C LEU A 93 9.27 -5.71 16.81
N GLU A 94 9.67 -4.54 16.33
CA GLU A 94 10.53 -3.59 17.03
C GLU A 94 9.75 -2.30 17.26
N GLY A 95 9.05 -2.24 18.41
CA GLY A 95 8.11 -1.16 18.69
C GLY A 95 6.98 -1.14 17.67
N ARG A 96 6.92 -0.07 16.86
CA ARG A 96 5.89 0.10 15.81
C ARG A 96 6.27 -0.49 14.44
N PHE A 97 7.49 -1.03 14.30
CA PHE A 97 8.01 -1.50 13.03
C PHE A 97 7.97 -3.02 12.95
N MET A 98 7.61 -3.55 11.79
CA MET A 98 7.82 -4.96 11.45
C MET A 98 9.08 -5.08 10.60
N LYS A 99 10.04 -5.88 11.06
CA LYS A 99 11.34 -6.11 10.41
C LYS A 99 11.38 -7.50 9.83
N ALA A 100 11.78 -7.63 8.57
CA ALA A 100 11.92 -8.93 7.92
C ALA A 100 13.12 -8.95 6.99
N VAL A 101 13.65 -10.15 6.74
CA VAL A 101 14.70 -10.36 5.74
C VAL A 101 14.09 -11.19 4.61
N VAL A 102 14.04 -10.62 3.40
CA VAL A 102 13.53 -11.30 2.19
C VAL A 102 14.63 -11.21 1.15
N ASP A 103 15.04 -12.36 0.58
CA ASP A 103 16.09 -12.43 -0.45
C ASP A 103 17.34 -11.59 -0.10
N ASP A 104 17.89 -11.83 1.10
CA ASP A 104 19.06 -11.14 1.68
C ASP A 104 18.91 -9.61 1.86
N SER A 105 17.71 -9.08 1.67
CA SER A 105 17.39 -7.66 1.84
C SER A 105 16.64 -7.42 3.14
N ASN A 106 17.02 -6.35 3.86
CA ASN A 106 16.34 -5.94 5.08
C ASN A 106 15.14 -5.05 4.73
N HIS A 107 13.95 -5.50 5.10
CA HIS A 107 12.69 -4.80 4.96
C HIS A 107 12.26 -4.21 6.30
N THR A 108 11.87 -2.94 6.28
CA THR A 108 11.16 -2.29 7.39
C THR A 108 9.77 -1.94 6.94
N VAL A 109 8.78 -2.50 7.62
CA VAL A 109 7.36 -2.24 7.36
C VAL A 109 6.80 -1.34 8.46
N THR A 110 6.16 -0.26 8.04
CA THR A 110 5.45 0.67 8.93
C THR A 110 3.97 0.62 8.62
N PHE A 111 3.13 0.48 9.64
CA PHE A 111 1.68 0.50 9.50
C PHE A 111 1.12 1.89 9.82
N TRP A 112 0.11 2.28 9.06
CA TRP A 112 -0.56 3.58 9.17
C TRP A 112 -2.03 3.39 9.47
N GLN A 113 -2.58 4.33 10.24
CA GLN A 113 -4.02 4.41 10.47
C GLN A 113 -4.75 4.74 9.18
N THR A 114 -5.97 4.24 9.07
CA THR A 114 -6.90 4.56 7.99
C THR A 114 -8.32 4.47 8.52
N SER A 115 -9.24 5.23 7.92
CA SER A 115 -10.63 5.24 8.35
C SER A 115 -11.38 3.93 8.04
N CYS A 116 -10.85 3.08 7.15
CA CYS A 116 -11.48 1.82 6.78
C CYS A 116 -11.05 0.64 7.68
N SER A 117 -12.04 0.02 8.33
CA SER A 117 -11.82 -1.02 9.34
C SER A 117 -11.20 -2.31 8.78
N ASP A 118 -11.40 -2.60 7.51
CA ASP A 118 -10.94 -3.79 6.81
C ASP A 118 -9.80 -3.49 5.80
N CYS A 119 -9.10 -2.38 6.01
CA CYS A 119 -7.88 -2.02 5.28
C CYS A 119 -6.65 -2.03 6.18
N ARG A 120 -5.49 -2.20 5.56
CA ARG A 120 -4.18 -2.01 6.18
C ARG A 120 -3.31 -1.21 5.23
N LEU A 121 -3.04 0.03 5.63
CA LEU A 121 -2.06 0.86 4.94
C LEU A 121 -0.68 0.56 5.52
N LEU A 122 0.29 0.28 4.63
CA LEU A 122 1.66 0.03 5.05
C LEU A 122 2.68 0.64 4.08
N THR A 123 3.85 0.92 4.60
CA THR A 123 5.02 1.30 3.79
C THR A 123 6.13 0.30 4.00
N VAL A 124 6.88 -0.01 2.95
CA VAL A 124 7.97 -0.97 2.96
C VAL A 124 9.24 -0.27 2.47
N GLU A 125 10.18 -0.10 3.40
CA GLU A 125 11.50 0.44 3.13
C GLU A 125 12.50 -0.71 2.97
N VAL A 126 13.23 -0.72 1.86
CA VAL A 126 14.24 -1.75 1.55
C VAL A 126 15.63 -1.16 1.70
N ARG A 127 16.37 -1.57 2.74
CA ARG A 127 17.67 -0.96 3.08
C ARG A 127 18.79 -1.24 2.07
N SER A 128 18.72 -2.35 1.34
CA SER A 128 19.78 -2.81 0.42
C SER A 128 19.81 -2.04 -0.91
N SER A 129 18.75 -1.32 -1.28
CA SER A 129 18.57 -0.80 -2.65
C SER A 129 18.17 0.68 -2.75
N ALA A 130 18.19 1.44 -1.64
CA ALA A 130 17.65 2.80 -1.56
C ALA A 130 16.23 2.94 -2.15
N SER A 131 15.49 1.82 -2.24
CA SER A 131 14.18 1.73 -2.87
C SER A 131 13.12 1.75 -1.78
N ASN A 132 12.28 2.78 -1.79
CA ASN A 132 11.15 2.92 -0.89
C ASN A 132 9.87 2.60 -1.66
N SER A 133 9.07 1.67 -1.16
CA SER A 133 7.78 1.30 -1.74
C SER A 133 6.67 1.51 -0.71
N GLU A 134 5.52 2.00 -1.16
CA GLU A 134 4.35 2.21 -0.31
C GLU A 134 3.14 1.47 -0.90
N GLY A 135 2.35 0.79 -0.07
CA GLY A 135 1.28 -0.05 -0.57
C GLY A 135 0.08 -0.05 0.35
N ILE A 136 -1.12 0.11 -0.20
CA ILE A 136 -2.36 -0.10 0.57
C ILE A 136 -2.92 -1.49 0.29
N TYR A 137 -2.94 -2.30 1.34
CA TYR A 137 -3.43 -3.67 1.32
C TYR A 137 -4.82 -3.70 1.96
N LEU A 138 -5.76 -4.42 1.37
CA LEU A 138 -7.15 -4.50 1.79
C LEU A 138 -7.61 -5.95 1.94
N ARG A 139 -8.55 -6.22 2.86
CA ARG A 139 -9.24 -7.53 2.92
C ARG A 139 -10.19 -7.68 1.71
N ARG A 140 -10.83 -6.58 1.29
CA ARG A 140 -11.64 -6.49 0.07
C ARG A 140 -10.77 -6.30 -1.19
N ARG A 141 -11.36 -6.54 -2.36
CA ARG A 141 -10.71 -6.41 -3.67
C ARG A 141 -10.86 -5.01 -4.28
N GLN A 142 -11.71 -4.17 -3.72
CA GLN A 142 -12.04 -2.84 -4.24
C GLN A 142 -12.16 -1.85 -3.09
N LEU A 143 -11.75 -0.60 -3.35
CA LEU A 143 -11.92 0.55 -2.48
C LEU A 143 -13.20 1.29 -2.87
N GLU A 144 -13.93 1.79 -1.88
CA GLU A 144 -14.91 2.84 -2.09
C GLU A 144 -14.20 4.13 -2.50
N GLU A 145 -14.91 5.02 -3.22
CA GLU A 145 -14.31 6.25 -3.76
C GLU A 145 -13.67 7.11 -2.66
N LYS A 146 -14.35 7.25 -1.53
CA LYS A 146 -13.85 7.99 -0.36
C LYS A 146 -12.60 7.36 0.24
N GLU A 147 -12.53 6.03 0.30
CA GLU A 147 -11.35 5.30 0.81
C GLU A 147 -10.15 5.50 -0.14
N MET A 148 -10.41 5.54 -1.45
CA MET A 148 -9.38 5.81 -2.47
C MET A 148 -8.89 7.27 -2.42
N GLU A 149 -9.77 8.23 -2.16
CA GLU A 149 -9.38 9.64 -1.97
C GLU A 149 -8.50 9.82 -0.73
N GLU A 150 -8.86 9.20 0.40
CA GLU A 150 -8.03 9.20 1.61
C GLU A 150 -6.65 8.60 1.32
N PHE A 151 -6.61 7.45 0.63
CA PHE A 151 -5.34 6.82 0.27
C PHE A 151 -4.47 7.72 -0.62
N ARG A 152 -5.05 8.38 -1.64
CA ARG A 152 -4.30 9.33 -2.49
C ARG A 152 -3.70 10.48 -1.68
N ALA A 153 -4.47 11.03 -0.72
CA ALA A 153 -3.98 12.09 0.15
C ALA A 153 -2.85 11.59 1.07
N GLN A 154 -2.94 10.37 1.58
CA GLN A 154 -1.86 9.75 2.37
C GLN A 154 -0.59 9.54 1.55
N VAL A 155 -0.71 9.03 0.32
CA VAL A 155 0.39 8.87 -0.64
C VAL A 155 1.07 10.21 -0.94
N GLU A 156 0.28 11.28 -1.15
CA GLU A 156 0.80 12.63 -1.37
C GLU A 156 1.55 13.15 -0.14
N CYS A 157 0.99 12.99 1.05
CA CYS A 157 1.62 13.40 2.30
C CYS A 157 2.93 12.62 2.59
N LEU A 158 3.06 11.38 2.09
CA LEU A 158 4.30 10.58 2.13
C LEU A 158 5.28 10.89 0.98
N SER A 159 4.95 11.90 0.15
CA SER A 159 5.73 12.33 -1.01
C SER A 159 6.01 11.17 -1.98
N MET A 160 4.99 10.34 -2.22
CA MET A 160 5.05 9.24 -3.17
C MET A 160 4.41 9.59 -4.51
N PRO A 161 4.77 8.88 -5.60
CA PRO A 161 4.10 9.02 -6.89
C PRO A 161 2.60 8.65 -6.81
N PRO A 162 1.79 8.99 -7.83
CA PRO A 162 0.42 8.52 -7.91
C PRO A 162 0.32 6.99 -7.85
N PRO A 163 -0.67 6.42 -7.14
CA PRO A 163 -0.76 4.98 -6.98
C PRO A 163 -1.25 4.29 -8.26
N ALA A 164 -0.71 3.11 -8.53
CA ALA A 164 -1.30 2.15 -9.45
C ALA A 164 -2.43 1.39 -8.75
N VAL A 165 -3.54 1.18 -9.45
CA VAL A 165 -4.70 0.43 -8.95
C VAL A 165 -4.71 -0.96 -9.57
N MET A 166 -4.85 -1.98 -8.74
CA MET A 166 -4.96 -3.38 -9.17
C MET A 166 -6.33 -3.65 -9.76
N ASP A 167 -6.39 -4.47 -10.82
CA ASP A 167 -7.65 -4.90 -11.41
C ASP A 167 -8.33 -5.95 -10.51
N PRO A 168 -9.50 -5.65 -9.91
CA PRO A 168 -10.15 -6.53 -8.95
C PRO A 168 -10.68 -7.82 -9.58
N THR A 169 -10.85 -7.86 -10.91
CA THR A 169 -11.34 -9.02 -11.66
C THR A 169 -10.25 -10.07 -11.90
N LYS A 170 -8.98 -9.74 -11.65
CA LYS A 170 -7.89 -10.69 -11.79
C LYS A 170 -7.87 -11.62 -10.59
N ASP A 171 -7.84 -12.92 -10.89
CA ASP A 171 -7.75 -13.97 -9.88
C ASP A 171 -6.47 -13.82 -9.05
N LEU A 172 -6.59 -14.12 -7.76
CA LEU A 172 -5.45 -14.29 -6.88
C LEU A 172 -4.67 -15.57 -7.23
N CYS A 173 -3.49 -15.73 -6.62
CA CYS A 173 -2.87 -17.05 -6.55
C CYS A 173 -3.74 -17.97 -5.69
N PRO A 174 -3.95 -19.24 -6.09
CA PRO A 174 -4.69 -20.17 -5.25
C PRO A 174 -3.98 -20.29 -3.89
N GLU A 175 -4.76 -20.44 -2.82
CA GLU A 175 -4.19 -21.04 -1.61
C GLU A 175 -3.62 -22.39 -2.03
N LYS A 176 -2.38 -22.71 -1.63
CA LYS A 176 -1.97 -24.12 -1.67
C LYS A 176 -3.06 -24.86 -0.90
N SER A 177 -3.80 -25.74 -1.56
CA SER A 177 -4.58 -26.73 -0.82
C SER A 177 -3.58 -27.36 0.14
N ARG A 178 -3.89 -27.33 1.44
CA ARG A 178 -3.42 -28.41 2.29
C ARG A 178 -4.08 -29.64 1.71
N ASP A 179 -3.48 -30.21 0.67
CA ASP A 179 -3.88 -31.53 0.23
C ASP A 179 -3.72 -32.41 1.47
N PRO A 180 -4.79 -33.07 1.94
CA PRO A 180 -4.61 -34.14 2.90
C PRO A 180 -3.74 -35.15 2.17
N GLU A 181 -2.49 -35.28 2.63
CA GLU A 181 -1.68 -36.44 2.32
C GLU A 181 -2.52 -37.66 2.74
N MET A 182 -3.09 -38.30 1.71
CA MET A 182 -3.80 -39.55 1.80
C MET A 182 -2.73 -40.63 1.64
N ASP A 183 -2.56 -41.38 2.72
CA ASP A 183 -1.73 -42.57 2.96
C ASP A 183 -0.23 -42.37 3.28
#